data_AF-A0A815X0V5-F1
#
_entry.id   AF-A0A815X0V5-F1
#
_cell.length_a   1.000
_cell.length_b   1.000
_cell.length_c   1.000
_cell.angle_alpha   90.00
_cell.angle_beta   90.00
_cell.angle_gamma   90.00
#
_symmetry.space_group_name_H-M   'P 1'
#
loop_
_entity.id
_entity.type
_entity.pdbx_description
1 polymer ?
#
loop_
_entity_poly.entity_id
_entity_poly.type
_entity_poly.pdbx_seq_one_letter_code
_entity_poly.pdbx_strand_id
1 'polypeptide(L)'
;MKQLQEELDTKQGFKRTLNSVQLLAINLGATIGAGIFVFSGQAAAKYSGPSVIISFVIAGVVALLSSLSYSELVAMMPSSGSVYTYTYTALGEYLAWFIGWNSGLLYLFGTSIVTVAWSQHVVLLIDILSDYNVTSMIVQAPIAWNEDAERFFVTGQAINVPAIAITIAITSLLIIGIRQTAT
;
A
#
# COMPACT_ATOMS: atom_id res chain seq x y z
N MET A 1 -4.98 -30.05 -10.97
CA MET A 1 -5.17 -29.98 -9.50
C MET A 1 -4.15 -30.84 -8.76
N LYS A 2 -4.10 -32.18 -8.95
CA LYS A 2 -3.11 -33.05 -8.28
C LYS A 2 -1.64 -32.73 -8.63
N GLN A 3 -1.32 -32.47 -9.90
CA GLN A 3 0.05 -32.12 -10.33
C GLN A 3 0.56 -30.78 -9.74
N LEU A 4 -0.33 -29.82 -9.46
CA LEU A 4 0.02 -28.55 -8.81
C LEU A 4 0.30 -28.73 -7.31
N GLN A 5 -0.39 -29.66 -6.65
CA GLN A 5 -0.11 -30.02 -5.25
C GLN A 5 1.20 -30.81 -5.13
N GLU A 6 1.51 -31.66 -6.10
CA GLU A 6 2.73 -32.49 -6.13
C GLU A 6 4.00 -31.66 -6.40
N GLU A 7 3.92 -30.60 -7.23
CA GLU A 7 5.01 -29.64 -7.39
C GLU A 7 5.23 -28.74 -6.14
N LEU A 8 4.18 -28.47 -5.37
CA LEU A 8 4.28 -27.69 -4.12
C LEU A 8 4.92 -28.50 -2.98
N ASP A 9 4.72 -29.82 -2.95
CA ASP A 9 5.36 -30.71 -1.97
C ASP A 9 6.85 -30.97 -2.26
N THR A 10 7.32 -30.71 -3.49
CA THR A 10 8.69 -31.04 -3.91
C THR A 10 9.71 -29.90 -3.68
N LYS A 11 9.27 -28.66 -3.41
CA LYS A 11 10.16 -27.56 -3.01
C LYS A 11 10.13 -27.43 -1.49
N GLN A 12 11.28 -27.63 -0.83
CA GLN A 12 11.49 -27.41 0.61
C GLN A 12 10.63 -26.26 1.16
N GLY A 13 9.49 -26.60 1.76
CA GLY A 13 8.46 -25.63 2.11
C GLY A 13 8.77 -24.94 3.43
N PHE A 14 8.61 -23.62 3.48
CA PHE A 14 8.68 -22.87 4.73
C PHE A 14 7.73 -23.48 5.77
N LYS A 15 8.24 -23.69 6.99
CA LYS A 15 7.43 -24.21 8.09
C LYS A 15 6.27 -23.25 8.36
N ARG A 16 5.03 -23.75 8.36
CA ARG A 16 3.86 -22.95 8.77
C ARG A 16 4.00 -22.58 10.25
N THR A 17 4.46 -21.36 10.52
CA THR A 17 4.66 -20.81 11.87
C THR A 17 3.64 -19.75 12.24
N LEU A 18 2.90 -19.23 11.27
CA LEU A 18 1.93 -18.14 11.46
C LEU A 18 0.59 -18.68 11.99
N ASN A 19 0.21 -18.22 13.17
CA ASN A 19 -1.12 -18.46 13.75
C ASN A 19 -2.14 -17.46 13.20
N SER A 20 -3.45 -17.77 13.28
CA SER A 20 -4.54 -16.93 12.78
C SER A 20 -4.50 -15.50 13.33
N VAL A 21 -4.13 -15.33 14.60
CA VAL A 21 -3.99 -14.00 15.22
C VAL A 21 -2.83 -13.21 14.59
N GLN A 22 -1.72 -13.87 14.29
CA GLN A 22 -0.57 -13.22 13.63
C GLN A 22 -0.91 -12.82 12.20
N LEU A 23 -1.67 -13.67 11.48
CA LEU A 23 -2.17 -13.32 10.15
C LEU A 23 -3.13 -12.12 10.19
N LEU A 24 -4.03 -12.05 11.16
CA LEU A 24 -4.91 -10.90 11.35
C LEU A 24 -4.11 -9.64 11.67
N ALA A 25 -3.10 -9.73 12.55
CA ALA A 25 -2.24 -8.60 12.90
C ALA A 25 -1.48 -8.06 11.68
N ILE A 26 -0.93 -8.95 10.84
CA ILE A 26 -0.26 -8.56 9.59
C ILE A 26 -1.23 -7.84 8.64
N ASN A 27 -2.44 -8.38 8.47
CA ASN A 27 -3.44 -7.76 7.59
C ASN A 27 -3.91 -6.38 8.10
N LEU A 28 -4.14 -6.24 9.41
CA LEU A 28 -4.50 -4.96 10.02
C LEU A 28 -3.36 -3.94 9.86
N GLY A 29 -2.11 -4.34 10.10
CA GLY A 29 -0.94 -3.48 9.92
C GLY A 29 -0.71 -3.06 8.47
N ALA A 30 -1.01 -3.94 7.50
CA ALA A 30 -0.90 -3.61 6.08
C ALA A 30 -2.02 -2.66 5.59
N THR A 31 -3.20 -2.69 6.24
CA THR A 31 -4.36 -1.88 5.85
C THR A 31 -4.34 -0.50 6.49
N ILE A 32 -3.94 -0.41 7.76
CA ILE A 32 -3.87 0.85 8.50
C ILE A 32 -2.59 1.58 8.10
N GLY A 33 -2.71 2.63 7.28
CA GLY A 33 -1.57 3.41 6.81
C GLY A 33 -1.91 4.87 6.57
N ALA A 34 -1.19 5.49 5.63
CA ALA A 34 -1.34 6.90 5.28
C ALA A 34 -2.79 7.32 4.94
N GLY A 35 -3.64 6.39 4.52
CA GLY A 35 -5.03 6.68 4.17
C GLY A 35 -5.85 7.29 5.31
N ILE A 36 -5.77 6.75 6.52
CA ILE A 36 -6.54 7.29 7.64
C ILE A 36 -5.89 8.55 8.23
N PHE A 37 -4.57 8.72 8.11
CA PHE A 37 -3.85 9.85 8.70
C PHE A 37 -3.80 11.09 7.81
N VAL A 38 -3.83 10.92 6.49
CA VAL A 38 -3.72 12.03 5.51
C VAL A 38 -5.00 12.18 4.71
N PHE A 39 -5.48 11.12 4.06
CA PHE A 39 -6.63 11.26 3.14
C PHE A 39 -7.95 11.49 3.85
N SER A 40 -8.12 11.04 5.10
CA SER A 40 -9.33 11.34 5.88
C SER A 40 -9.52 12.85 6.11
N GLY A 41 -8.43 13.56 6.43
CA GLY A 41 -8.43 15.01 6.64
C GLY A 41 -8.70 15.76 5.34
N GLN A 42 -8.09 15.34 4.24
CA GLN A 42 -8.35 15.92 2.92
C GLN A 42 -9.80 15.66 2.47
N ALA A 43 -10.32 14.45 2.70
CA ALA A 43 -11.70 14.08 2.41
C ALA A 43 -12.70 14.95 3.20
N ALA A 44 -12.43 15.16 4.49
CA ALA A 44 -13.23 16.02 5.35
C ALA A 44 -13.16 17.49 4.91
N ALA A 45 -11.95 18.01 4.64
CA ALA A 45 -11.76 19.42 4.30
C ALA A 45 -12.35 19.80 2.94
N LYS A 46 -12.27 18.92 1.93
CA LYS A 46 -12.58 19.24 0.53
C LYS A 46 -13.91 18.69 0.02
N TYR A 47 -14.39 17.56 0.54
CA TYR A 47 -15.52 16.85 -0.06
C TYR A 47 -16.73 16.72 0.87
N SER A 48 -16.55 16.18 2.06
CA SER A 48 -17.69 15.74 2.89
C SER A 48 -17.91 16.57 4.16
N GLY A 49 -16.94 17.37 4.59
CA GLY A 49 -17.05 18.14 5.82
C GLY A 49 -17.30 17.22 7.04
N PRO A 50 -18.14 17.63 8.00
CA PRO A 50 -18.52 16.79 9.15
C PRO A 50 -19.17 15.45 8.77
N SER A 51 -19.71 15.33 7.55
CA SER A 51 -20.37 14.11 7.07
C SER A 51 -19.41 13.02 6.58
N VAL A 52 -18.09 13.26 6.65
CA VAL A 52 -17.05 12.29 6.23
C VAL A 52 -17.21 10.91 6.89
N ILE A 53 -17.74 10.86 8.11
CA ILE A 53 -18.02 9.61 8.84
C ILE A 53 -19.01 8.74 8.05
N ILE A 54 -20.05 9.33 7.45
CA ILE A 54 -21.05 8.61 6.65
C ILE A 54 -20.38 8.02 5.40
N SER A 55 -19.51 8.79 4.75
CA SER A 55 -18.72 8.31 3.60
C SER A 55 -17.83 7.12 3.97
N PHE A 56 -17.17 7.15 5.14
CA PHE A 56 -16.37 6.04 5.63
C PHE A 56 -17.21 4.79 5.95
N VAL A 57 -18.40 4.96 6.51
CA VAL A 57 -19.31 3.83 6.78
C VAL A 57 -19.73 3.16 5.47
N ILE A 58 -20.14 3.94 4.47
CA ILE A 58 -20.52 3.40 3.15
C ILE A 58 -19.34 2.71 2.48
N ALA A 59 -18.16 3.34 2.47
CA ALA A 59 -16.94 2.73 1.92
C ALA A 59 -16.57 1.43 2.64
N GLY A 60 -16.73 1.38 3.97
CA GLY A 60 -16.54 0.18 4.78
C GLY A 60 -17.47 -0.96 4.40
N VAL A 61 -18.75 -0.70 4.18
CA VAL A 61 -19.72 -1.72 3.74
C VAL A 61 -19.34 -2.29 2.36
N VAL A 62 -18.97 -1.43 1.41
CA VAL A 62 -18.53 -1.87 0.08
C VAL A 62 -17.25 -2.70 0.15
N ALA A 63 -16.29 -2.30 1.00
CA ALA A 63 -15.06 -3.04 1.22
C ALA A 63 -15.31 -4.40 1.89
N LEU A 64 -16.25 -4.49 2.83
CA LEU A 64 -16.65 -5.75 3.46
C LEU A 64 -17.27 -6.73 2.45
N LEU A 65 -18.21 -6.25 1.62
CA LEU A 65 -18.81 -7.06 0.57
C LEU A 65 -17.76 -7.56 -0.44
N SER A 66 -16.81 -6.70 -0.82
CA SER A 66 -15.69 -7.07 -1.68
C SER A 66 -14.77 -8.08 -1.00
N SER A 67 -14.48 -7.93 0.29
CA SER A 67 -13.63 -8.85 1.03
C SER A 67 -14.26 -10.23 1.19
N LEU A 68 -15.59 -10.33 1.30
CA LEU A 68 -16.31 -11.59 1.40
C LEU A 68 -16.19 -12.41 0.11
N SER A 69 -16.35 -11.77 -1.06
CA SER A 69 -16.19 -12.47 -2.35
C SER A 69 -14.75 -12.93 -2.58
N TYR A 70 -13.76 -12.11 -2.19
CA TYR A 70 -12.36 -12.54 -2.21
C TYR A 70 -12.06 -13.66 -1.22
N SER A 71 -12.69 -13.67 -0.05
CA SER A 71 -12.54 -14.76 0.94
C SER A 71 -13.02 -16.10 0.39
N GLU A 72 -14.12 -16.10 -0.38
CA GLU A 72 -14.62 -17.31 -1.03
C GLU A 72 -13.63 -17.82 -2.09
N LEU A 73 -13.08 -16.91 -2.90
CA LEU A 73 -12.08 -17.24 -3.92
C LEU A 73 -10.79 -17.84 -3.32
N VAL A 74 -10.30 -17.26 -2.22
CA VAL A 74 -9.10 -17.74 -1.51
C VAL A 74 -9.37 -19.09 -0.85
N ALA A 75 -10.58 -19.33 -0.32
CA ALA A 75 -10.95 -20.63 0.25
C ALA A 75 -11.01 -21.74 -0.83
N MET A 76 -11.42 -21.40 -2.06
CA MET A 76 -11.47 -22.35 -3.18
C MET A 76 -10.08 -22.66 -3.76
N MET A 77 -9.15 -21.71 -3.73
CA MET A 77 -7.81 -21.83 -4.31
C MET A 77 -6.71 -21.56 -3.28
N PRO A 78 -6.37 -22.56 -2.42
CA PRO A 78 -5.36 -22.42 -1.38
C PRO A 78 -3.93 -22.53 -1.94
N SER A 79 -3.61 -21.69 -2.93
CA SER A 79 -2.27 -21.53 -3.48
C SER A 79 -1.63 -20.25 -2.97
N SER A 80 -0.32 -20.27 -2.70
CA SER A 80 0.47 -19.07 -2.41
C SER A 80 0.66 -18.25 -3.70
N GLY A 81 -0.40 -17.58 -4.14
CA GLY A 81 -0.43 -16.78 -5.37
C GLY A 81 -1.09 -15.42 -5.16
N SER A 82 -0.62 -14.41 -5.89
CA SER A 82 -1.29 -13.10 -5.98
C SER A 82 -2.51 -13.18 -6.91
N VAL A 83 -3.28 -12.08 -7.03
CA VAL A 83 -4.48 -11.94 -7.88
C VAL A 83 -4.27 -12.50 -9.29
N TYR A 84 -3.06 -12.36 -9.85
CA TYR A 84 -2.63 -12.99 -11.10
C TYR A 84 -2.96 -14.49 -11.20
N THR A 85 -2.66 -15.26 -10.16
CA THR A 85 -2.83 -16.72 -10.15
C THR A 85 -4.32 -17.08 -10.18
N TYR A 86 -5.15 -16.34 -9.44
CA TYR A 86 -6.60 -16.55 -9.43
C TYR A 86 -7.25 -16.15 -10.75
N THR A 87 -6.77 -15.09 -11.40
CA THR A 87 -7.24 -14.70 -12.73
C THR A 87 -6.82 -15.72 -13.79
N TYR A 88 -5.60 -16.24 -13.71
CA TYR A 88 -5.11 -17.23 -14.67
C TYR A 88 -5.95 -18.50 -14.65
N THR A 89 -6.30 -18.99 -13.45
CA THR A 89 -7.11 -20.20 -13.30
C THR A 89 -8.57 -19.98 -13.72
N ALA A 90 -9.14 -18.80 -13.48
CA ALA A 90 -10.56 -18.53 -13.77
C ALA A 90 -10.84 -18.01 -15.19
N LEU A 91 -9.95 -17.17 -15.74
CA LEU A 91 -10.21 -16.32 -16.91
C LEU A 91 -9.17 -16.47 -18.03
N GLY A 92 -8.09 -17.23 -17.81
CA GLY A 92 -7.06 -17.51 -18.79
C GLY A 92 -5.92 -16.49 -18.86
N GLU A 93 -4.97 -16.76 -19.75
CA GLU A 93 -3.65 -16.13 -19.77
C GLU A 93 -3.67 -14.63 -20.10
N TYR A 94 -4.45 -14.20 -21.10
CA TYR A 94 -4.46 -12.80 -21.53
C TYR A 94 -4.93 -11.84 -20.43
N LEU A 95 -6.02 -12.20 -19.74
CA LEU A 95 -6.55 -11.40 -18.64
C LEU A 95 -5.64 -11.47 -17.42
N ALA A 96 -5.06 -12.63 -17.12
CA ALA A 96 -4.08 -12.75 -16.05
C ALA A 96 -2.87 -11.85 -16.31
N TRP A 97 -2.31 -11.86 -17.52
CA TRP A 97 -1.18 -11.01 -17.90
C TRP A 97 -1.49 -9.51 -17.69
N PHE A 98 -2.65 -9.06 -18.14
CA PHE A 98 -3.09 -7.67 -17.95
C PHE A 98 -3.20 -7.31 -16.46
N ILE A 99 -3.84 -8.16 -15.65
CA ILE A 99 -4.01 -7.94 -14.21
C ILE A 99 -2.66 -8.00 -13.47
N GLY A 100 -1.74 -8.87 -13.90
CA GLY A 100 -0.38 -8.93 -13.33
C GLY A 100 0.38 -7.62 -13.51
N TRP A 101 0.36 -7.05 -14.73
CA TRP A 101 0.95 -5.74 -14.99
C TRP A 101 0.27 -4.62 -14.20
N ASN A 102 -1.05 -4.61 -14.16
CA ASN A 102 -1.81 -3.64 -13.38
C ASN A 102 -1.47 -3.72 -11.88
N SER A 103 -1.36 -4.92 -11.32
CA SER A 103 -1.01 -5.13 -9.92
C SER A 103 0.39 -4.57 -9.60
N GLY A 104 1.37 -4.80 -10.47
CA GLY A 104 2.71 -4.23 -10.33
C GLY A 104 2.70 -2.71 -10.30
N LEU A 105 1.97 -2.08 -11.24
CA LEU A 105 1.81 -0.63 -11.28
C LEU A 105 1.09 -0.09 -10.04
N LEU A 106 0.04 -0.77 -9.59
CA LEU A 106 -0.72 -0.40 -8.40
C LEU A 106 0.19 -0.37 -7.16
N TYR A 107 1.08 -1.35 -6.99
CA TYR A 107 2.05 -1.35 -5.89
C TYR A 107 3.07 -0.21 -6.02
N LEU A 108 3.55 0.10 -7.23
CA LEU A 108 4.48 1.21 -7.46
C LEU A 108 3.85 2.56 -7.09
N PHE A 109 2.62 2.83 -7.56
CA PHE A 109 1.92 4.06 -7.23
C PHE A 109 1.55 4.11 -5.74
N GLY A 110 1.05 3.01 -5.18
CA GLY A 110 0.66 2.92 -3.77
C GLY A 110 1.83 3.20 -2.82
N THR A 111 2.98 2.57 -3.05
CA THR A 111 4.18 2.80 -2.23
C THR A 111 4.71 4.23 -2.34
N SER A 112 4.66 4.81 -3.54
CA SER A 112 5.06 6.21 -3.77
C SER A 112 4.17 7.18 -2.99
N ILE A 113 2.85 7.00 -3.07
CA ILE A 113 1.87 7.83 -2.37
C ILE A 113 2.06 7.76 -0.85
N VAL A 114 2.19 6.55 -0.31
CA VAL A 114 2.39 6.33 1.14
C VAL A 114 3.67 7.01 1.60
N THR A 115 4.76 6.88 0.85
CA THR A 115 6.04 7.51 1.20
C THR A 115 5.93 9.03 1.24
N VAL A 116 5.29 9.65 0.24
CA VAL A 116 5.08 11.10 0.21
C VAL A 116 4.22 11.55 1.38
N ALA A 117 3.14 10.84 1.71
CA ALA A 117 2.29 11.14 2.85
C ALA A 117 3.07 11.12 4.19
N TRP A 118 3.91 10.11 4.42
CA TRP A 118 4.75 10.05 5.62
C TRP A 118 5.83 11.15 5.64
N SER A 119 6.39 11.50 4.48
CA SER A 119 7.37 12.59 4.39
C SER A 119 6.81 13.93 4.89
N GLN A 120 5.53 14.22 4.61
CA GLN A 120 4.86 15.43 5.09
C GLN A 120 4.75 15.46 6.62
N HIS A 121 4.45 14.32 7.25
CA HIS A 121 4.42 14.23 8.71
C HIS A 121 5.80 14.41 9.35
N VAL A 122 6.86 13.88 8.74
CA VAL A 122 8.24 14.07 9.22
C VAL A 122 8.63 15.55 9.17
N VAL A 123 8.27 16.24 8.09
CA VAL A 123 8.54 17.67 7.92
C VAL A 123 7.80 18.50 8.97
N LEU A 124 6.50 18.23 9.15
CA LEU A 124 5.70 18.90 10.18
C LEU A 124 6.28 18.68 11.59
N LEU A 125 6.79 17.48 11.87
CA LEU A 125 7.44 17.18 13.15
C LEU A 125 8.72 18.00 13.34
N ILE A 126 9.54 18.14 12.31
CA ILE A 126 10.78 18.94 12.38
C ILE A 126 10.45 20.41 12.59
N ASP A 127 9.46 20.95 11.87
CA ASP A 127 8.98 22.32 12.03
C ASP A 127 8.52 22.60 13.47
N ILE A 128 7.75 21.67 14.07
CA ILE A 128 7.28 21.78 15.46
C ILE A 128 8.43 21.73 16.47
N LEU A 129 9.41 20.85 16.27
CA LEU A 129 10.48 20.63 17.24
C LEU A 129 11.61 21.66 17.16
N SER A 130 11.88 22.22 15.99
CA SER A 130 13.09 23.01 15.76
C SER A 130 12.84 24.51 15.70
N ASP A 131 11.59 24.97 15.69
CA ASP A 131 11.16 26.37 15.45
C ASP A 131 11.76 26.99 14.16
N TYR A 132 12.46 26.17 13.38
CA TYR A 132 13.00 26.43 12.06
C TYR A 132 12.00 25.93 11.06
N ASN A 133 11.39 26.85 10.31
CA ASN A 133 10.61 26.49 9.15
C ASN A 133 11.56 25.84 8.13
N VAL A 134 11.44 24.53 7.92
CA VAL A 134 12.28 23.79 6.98
C VAL A 134 11.82 24.09 5.55
N THR A 135 11.87 25.36 5.14
CA THR A 135 11.66 25.81 3.75
C THR A 135 12.91 25.52 2.92
N SER A 136 13.38 24.26 2.97
CA SER A 136 14.48 23.81 2.13
C SER A 136 13.90 23.22 0.83
N MET A 137 14.60 23.38 -0.30
CA MET A 137 14.24 22.87 -1.64
C MET A 137 14.13 21.33 -1.74
N ILE A 138 14.10 20.65 -0.59
CA ILE A 138 14.45 19.25 -0.40
C ILE A 138 13.27 18.46 0.21
N VAL A 139 12.12 19.10 0.38
CA VAL A 139 11.01 18.62 1.22
C VAL A 139 9.80 18.19 0.40
N GLN A 140 9.65 18.68 -0.83
CA GLN A 140 8.52 18.37 -1.71
C GLN A 140 8.97 17.88 -3.08
N ALA A 141 8.04 17.22 -3.79
CA ALA A 141 8.27 16.81 -5.16
C ALA A 141 8.37 18.03 -6.09
N PRO A 142 9.23 18.01 -7.12
CA PRO A 142 9.45 19.13 -8.05
C PRO A 142 8.21 19.51 -8.87
N ILE A 143 7.34 18.52 -9.11
CA ILE A 143 6.09 18.69 -9.83
C ILE A 143 4.98 18.22 -8.90
N ALA A 144 4.03 19.12 -8.65
CA ALA A 144 2.83 18.81 -7.89
C ALA A 144 1.58 19.08 -8.74
N TRP A 145 0.52 18.33 -8.46
CA TRP A 145 -0.79 18.58 -9.03
C TRP A 145 -1.50 19.63 -8.18
N ASN A 146 -1.94 20.72 -8.79
CA ASN A 146 -2.85 21.65 -8.15
C ASN A 146 -4.29 21.27 -8.52
N GLU A 147 -5.07 20.87 -7.52
CA GLU A 147 -6.47 20.49 -7.71
C GLU A 147 -7.35 21.68 -8.12
N ASP A 148 -7.08 22.90 -7.65
CA ASP A 148 -7.90 24.08 -7.94
C ASP A 148 -7.66 24.64 -9.34
N ALA A 149 -6.44 24.48 -9.84
CA ALA A 149 -6.03 24.97 -11.16
C ALA A 149 -5.99 23.87 -12.23
N GLU A 150 -6.33 22.63 -11.85
CA GLU A 150 -6.30 21.41 -12.69
C GLU A 150 -5.04 21.29 -13.56
N ARG A 151 -3.89 21.73 -13.02
CA ARG A 151 -2.63 21.78 -13.76
C ARG A 151 -1.46 21.38 -12.89
N PHE A 152 -0.48 20.74 -13.53
CA PHE A 152 0.83 20.55 -12.95
C PHE A 152 1.52 21.90 -12.78
N PHE A 153 2.10 22.14 -11.61
CA PHE A 153 2.95 23.28 -11.36
C PHE A 153 4.30 22.83 -10.81
N VAL A 154 5.33 23.61 -11.13
CA VAL A 154 6.67 23.40 -10.61
C VAL A 154 6.73 24.05 -9.23
N THR A 155 6.98 23.25 -8.20
CA THR A 155 6.99 23.70 -6.79
C THR A 155 8.23 24.52 -6.45
N GLY A 156 9.24 24.57 -7.33
CA GLY A 156 10.55 25.17 -7.07
C GLY A 156 11.44 24.33 -6.14
N GLN A 157 10.96 23.15 -5.74
CA GLN A 157 11.68 22.17 -4.95
C GLN A 157 12.35 21.17 -5.89
N ALA A 158 13.54 20.68 -5.56
CA ALA A 158 14.27 19.78 -6.46
C ALA A 158 13.86 18.31 -6.24
N ILE A 159 13.73 17.88 -4.99
CA ILE A 159 13.56 16.47 -4.65
C ILE A 159 13.02 16.32 -3.22
N ASN A 160 12.20 15.29 -2.97
CA ASN A 160 11.70 14.97 -1.63
C ASN A 160 12.65 13.99 -0.91
N VAL A 161 13.66 14.52 -0.23
CA VAL A 161 14.65 13.68 0.50
C VAL A 161 14.04 12.95 1.69
N PRO A 162 13.15 13.54 2.51
CA PRO A 162 12.52 12.77 3.59
C PRO A 162 11.77 11.55 3.06
N ALA A 163 11.08 11.65 1.93
CA ALA A 163 10.45 10.49 1.28
C ALA A 163 11.50 9.44 0.87
N ILE A 164 12.56 9.83 0.18
CA ILE A 164 13.62 8.91 -0.25
C ILE A 164 14.27 8.21 0.94
N ALA A 165 14.57 8.95 2.01
CA ALA A 165 15.15 8.41 3.24
C ALA A 165 14.21 7.37 3.88
N ILE A 166 12.91 7.65 3.95
CA ILE A 166 11.90 6.71 4.46
C ILE A 166 11.84 5.46 3.59
N THR A 167 11.82 5.59 2.26
CA THR A 167 11.82 4.44 1.34
C THR A 167 13.04 3.56 1.58
N ILE A 168 14.25 4.15 1.58
CA ILE A 168 15.50 3.40 1.77
C ILE A 168 15.51 2.71 3.14
N ALA A 169 15.06 3.39 4.20
CA ALA A 169 15.00 2.82 5.54
C ALA A 169 14.04 1.63 5.61
N ILE A 170 12.82 1.76 5.08
CA ILE A 170 11.83 0.67 5.05
C ILE A 170 12.33 -0.49 4.18
N THR A 171 12.88 -0.21 2.99
CA THR A 171 13.45 -1.24 2.12
C THR A 171 14.57 -2.00 2.82
N SER A 172 15.46 -1.29 3.53
CA SER A 172 16.55 -1.91 4.27
C SER A 172 16.02 -2.80 5.40
N LEU A 173 15.03 -2.32 6.15
CA LEU A 173 14.37 -3.08 7.21
C LEU A 173 13.70 -4.36 6.67
N LEU A 174 13.00 -4.26 5.53
CA LEU A 174 12.40 -5.41 4.86
C LEU A 174 13.44 -6.42 4.40
N ILE A 175 14.56 -5.97 3.82
CA ILE A 175 15.67 -6.85 3.41
C ILE A 175 16.24 -7.60 4.61
N ILE A 176 16.42 -6.92 5.76
CA ILE A 176 16.90 -7.54 7.00
C ILE A 176 15.89 -8.58 7.51
N GLY A 177 14.60 -8.24 7.54
CA GLY A 177 13.54 -9.15 7.99
C GLY A 177 13.43 -10.41 7.13
N ILE A 178 13.57 -10.28 5.81
CA ILE A 178 13.59 -11.43 4.89
C ILE A 178 14.78 -12.35 5.20
N ARG A 179 15.98 -11.78 5.42
CA ARG A 179 17.18 -12.57 5.74
C ARG A 179 17.06 -13.33 7.06
N GLN A 180 16.44 -12.71 8.07
CA GLN A 180 16.20 -13.35 9.37
C GLN A 180 15.16 -14.48 9.29
N THR A 181 14.24 -14.42 8.33
CA THR A 181 13.20 -15.46 8.13
C THR A 181 13.69 -16.62 7.26
N ALA A 182 14.74 -16.40 6.46
CA ALA A 182 15.35 -17.41 5.61
C ALA A 182 16.39 -18.29 6.32
N THR A 183 16.76 -17.95 7.56
CA THR A 183 17.70 -18.70 8.41
C THR A 183 16.94 -19.49 9.47
#